data_AF-A0A1W9M475-F1
#
_entry.id   AF-A0A1W9M475-F1
#
_cell.length_a   1.000
_cell.length_b   1.000
_cell.length_c   1.000
_cell.angle_alpha   90.00
_cell.angle_beta   90.00
_cell.angle_gamma   90.00
#
_symmetry.space_group_name_H-M   'P 1'
#
loop_
_entity.id
_entity.type
_entity.pdbx_description
1 polymer ?
#
loop_
_entity_poly.entity_id
_entity_poly.type
_entity_poly.pdbx_seq_one_letter_code
_entity_poly.pdbx_strand_id
1 'polypeptide(L)'
;ANMGVSVSKTLSIIETGNAELKVTSHALSGANTGDFSVTPKTLTIADGGAAQNLTVQCTPGAPGARTATLTVSHNAAGSPATYTLNCTGKLPGDVNGDGMVNLADAVIALQIAVSKQPPTTVSLSGDVNSDGKIGTEEASFALKEAAESR
;
A
#
# COMPACT_ATOMS: atom_id res chain seq x y z
N ALA A 1 -10.58 -3.66 13.50
CA ALA A 1 -9.57 -3.93 12.47
C ALA A 1 -9.60 -2.80 11.45
N ASN A 2 -8.98 -1.66 11.77
CA ASN A 2 -8.86 -0.56 10.81
C ASN A 2 -7.72 -0.93 9.86
N MET A 3 -8.10 -1.49 8.71
CA MET A 3 -7.20 -1.91 7.64
C MET A 3 -6.40 -0.71 7.16
N GLY A 4 -5.08 -0.86 7.04
CA GLY A 4 -4.18 0.22 6.63
C GLY A 4 -4.58 0.84 5.30
N VAL A 5 -4.08 2.05 5.04
CA VAL A 5 -4.30 2.77 3.78
C VAL A 5 -3.91 1.87 2.60
N SER A 6 -4.87 1.58 1.72
CA SER A 6 -4.61 0.77 0.52
C SER A 6 -3.91 1.59 -0.54
N VAL A 7 -2.94 0.98 -1.22
CA VAL A 7 -2.20 1.59 -2.33
C VAL A 7 -2.29 0.68 -3.54
N SER A 8 -2.64 1.26 -4.69
CA SER A 8 -2.74 0.54 -5.96
C SER A 8 -1.71 1.05 -6.96
N LYS A 9 -1.12 0.13 -7.71
CA LYS A 9 -0.27 0.43 -8.87
C LYS A 9 -0.73 -0.36 -10.08
N THR A 10 -0.59 0.25 -11.25
CA THR A 10 -0.96 -0.36 -12.52
C THR A 10 0.30 -0.72 -13.28
N LEU A 11 0.40 -1.99 -13.69
CA LEU A 11 1.38 -2.48 -14.66
C LEU A 11 0.73 -2.43 -16.04
N SER A 12 1.31 -1.67 -16.95
CA SER A 12 0.88 -1.65 -18.35
C SER A 12 1.57 -2.78 -19.11
N ILE A 13 0.75 -3.66 -19.70
CA ILE A 13 1.19 -4.82 -20.48
C ILE A 13 0.99 -4.50 -21.96
N ILE A 14 2.05 -4.68 -22.75
CA ILE A 14 2.11 -4.29 -24.16
C ILE A 14 2.54 -5.49 -24.99
N GLU A 15 1.86 -5.70 -26.12
CA GLU A 15 2.29 -6.63 -27.14
C GLU A 15 3.36 -6.07 -28.04
N THR A 16 4.51 -6.73 -28.04
CA THR A 16 5.65 -6.39 -28.89
C THR A 16 6.01 -7.51 -29.85
N GLY A 17 5.31 -8.66 -29.77
CA GLY A 17 5.47 -9.79 -30.67
C GLY A 17 4.71 -9.63 -31.99
N ASN A 18 4.53 -10.75 -32.69
CA ASN A 18 3.77 -10.88 -33.94
C ASN A 18 2.61 -11.88 -33.83
N ALA A 19 2.18 -12.16 -32.59
CA ALA A 19 1.13 -13.10 -32.26
C ALA A 19 0.39 -12.61 -31.00
N GLU A 20 -0.79 -13.17 -30.74
CA GLU A 20 -1.56 -12.87 -29.53
C GLU A 20 -0.77 -13.21 -28.25
N LEU A 21 -0.68 -12.28 -27.30
CA LEU A 21 -0.31 -12.62 -25.92
C LEU A 21 -1.53 -12.95 -25.11
N LYS A 22 -1.33 -14.00 -24.33
CA LYS A 22 -2.25 -14.44 -23.31
C LYS A 22 -1.53 -14.51 -21.97
N VAL A 23 -1.97 -13.68 -21.04
CA VAL A 23 -1.67 -13.83 -19.62
C VAL A 23 -2.68 -14.82 -19.04
N THR A 24 -2.20 -16.00 -18.67
CA THR A 24 -3.04 -17.15 -18.30
C THR A 24 -3.32 -17.24 -16.81
N SER A 25 -2.43 -16.73 -15.96
CA SER A 25 -2.61 -16.69 -14.52
C SER A 25 -1.59 -15.78 -13.85
N HIS A 26 -1.85 -15.46 -12.59
CA HIS A 26 -0.86 -14.92 -11.68
C HIS A 26 -0.84 -15.72 -10.37
N ALA A 27 0.30 -15.72 -9.70
CA ALA A 27 0.47 -16.30 -8.36
C ALA A 27 1.23 -15.33 -7.45
N LEU A 28 0.79 -15.24 -6.20
CA LEU A 28 1.47 -14.50 -5.14
C LEU A 28 2.18 -15.49 -4.22
N SER A 29 3.42 -15.20 -3.87
CA SER A 29 4.23 -15.98 -2.93
C SER A 29 5.02 -15.07 -1.99
N GLY A 30 5.59 -15.60 -0.91
CA GLY A 30 6.36 -14.83 0.07
C GLY A 30 5.61 -14.60 1.39
N ALA A 31 6.12 -13.65 2.19
CA ALA A 31 5.72 -13.48 3.59
C ALA A 31 4.34 -12.82 3.78
N ASN A 32 3.97 -11.85 2.94
CA ASN A 32 2.77 -11.03 3.14
C ASN A 32 1.77 -11.15 2.00
N THR A 33 1.61 -12.31 1.37
CA THR A 33 0.73 -12.48 0.19
C THR A 33 -0.71 -12.05 0.42
N GLY A 34 -1.24 -12.26 1.64
CA GLY A 34 -2.60 -11.83 2.02
C GLY A 34 -2.81 -10.32 2.00
N ASP A 35 -1.73 -9.53 2.04
CA ASP A 35 -1.78 -8.08 1.95
C ASP A 35 -1.84 -7.60 0.48
N PHE A 36 -1.74 -8.49 -0.52
CA PHE A 36 -1.73 -8.13 -1.94
C PHE A 36 -2.84 -8.81 -2.73
N SER A 37 -3.38 -8.08 -3.71
CA SER A 37 -4.30 -8.61 -4.71
C SER A 37 -3.93 -8.10 -6.10
N VAL A 38 -4.24 -8.90 -7.13
CA VAL A 38 -3.89 -8.60 -8.52
C VAL A 38 -5.11 -8.82 -9.42
N THR A 39 -5.43 -7.83 -10.25
CA THR A 39 -6.62 -7.85 -11.13
C THR A 39 -6.30 -7.20 -12.48
N PRO A 40 -6.77 -7.74 -13.61
CA PRO A 40 -7.54 -8.97 -13.77
C PRO A 40 -6.68 -10.23 -13.60
N LYS A 41 -7.32 -11.39 -13.41
CA LYS A 41 -6.60 -12.67 -13.28
C LYS A 41 -5.94 -13.14 -14.57
N THR A 42 -6.59 -12.82 -15.69
CA THR A 42 -6.17 -13.16 -17.03
C THR A 42 -6.45 -11.98 -17.94
N LEU A 43 -5.62 -11.80 -18.96
CA LEU A 43 -5.87 -10.84 -20.03
C LEU A 43 -5.31 -11.39 -21.35
N THR A 44 -5.86 -10.89 -22.45
CA THR A 44 -5.42 -11.23 -23.79
C THR A 44 -5.26 -9.94 -24.58
N ILE A 45 -4.19 -9.86 -25.36
CA ILE A 45 -3.92 -8.74 -26.26
C ILE A 45 -3.63 -9.34 -27.63
N ALA A 46 -4.46 -8.98 -28.61
CA ALA A 46 -4.25 -9.40 -30.00
C ALA A 46 -2.96 -8.77 -30.56
N ASP A 47 -2.42 -9.35 -31.63
CA ASP A 47 -1.28 -8.75 -32.35
C ASP A 47 -1.61 -7.32 -32.80
N GLY A 48 -0.71 -6.37 -32.51
CA GLY A 48 -0.94 -4.93 -32.72
C GLY A 48 -2.05 -4.31 -31.86
N GLY A 49 -2.56 -5.03 -30.86
CA GLY A 49 -3.62 -4.57 -29.96
C GLY A 49 -3.17 -3.48 -28.99
N ALA A 50 -4.14 -2.78 -28.41
CA ALA A 50 -3.87 -1.75 -27.40
C ALA A 50 -3.36 -2.39 -26.09
N ALA A 51 -2.50 -1.66 -25.38
CA ALA A 51 -1.98 -2.07 -24.08
C ALA A 51 -3.13 -2.34 -23.09
N GLN A 52 -2.94 -3.37 -22.26
CA GLN A 52 -3.88 -3.73 -21.20
C GLN A 52 -3.24 -3.53 -19.83
N ASN A 53 -4.08 -3.31 -18.82
CA ASN A 53 -3.62 -2.97 -17.47
C ASN A 53 -3.81 -4.14 -16.50
N LEU A 54 -2.78 -4.39 -15.70
CA LEU A 54 -2.79 -5.26 -14.54
C LEU A 54 -2.62 -4.41 -13.27
N THR A 55 -3.65 -4.33 -12.46
CA THR A 55 -3.64 -3.59 -11.20
C THR A 55 -3.17 -4.50 -10.07
N VAL A 56 -2.14 -4.05 -9.34
CA VAL A 56 -1.69 -4.64 -8.08
C VAL A 56 -2.13 -3.71 -6.96
N GLN A 57 -2.93 -4.22 -6.03
CA GLN A 57 -3.34 -3.49 -4.83
C GLN A 57 -2.68 -4.10 -3.61
N CYS A 58 -2.10 -3.26 -2.77
CA CYS A 58 -1.63 -3.61 -1.45
C CYS A 58 -2.58 -3.03 -0.40
N THR A 59 -3.05 -3.90 0.50
CA THR A 59 -3.88 -3.57 1.67
C THR A 59 -3.21 -4.20 2.90
N PRO A 60 -2.28 -3.48 3.54
CA PRO A 60 -1.52 -4.01 4.67
C PRO A 60 -2.41 -4.37 5.87
N GLY A 61 -2.29 -5.61 6.38
CA GLY A 61 -2.97 -6.06 7.59
C GLY A 61 -2.31 -5.61 8.90
N ALA A 62 -1.11 -5.05 8.86
CA ALA A 62 -0.39 -4.51 10.03
C ALA A 62 0.68 -3.48 9.61
N PRO A 63 1.27 -2.69 10.54
CA PRO A 63 2.32 -1.72 10.22
C PRO A 63 3.60 -2.36 9.68
N GLY A 64 4.45 -1.53 9.08
CA GLY A 64 5.80 -1.91 8.65
C GLY A 64 5.88 -2.42 7.20
N ALA A 65 7.08 -2.81 6.79
CA ALA A 65 7.37 -3.26 5.43
C ALA A 65 6.61 -4.55 5.09
N ARG A 66 5.90 -4.55 3.96
CA ARG A 66 5.14 -5.67 3.42
C ARG A 66 5.74 -6.08 2.09
N THR A 67 6.04 -7.37 1.95
CA THR A 67 6.67 -7.91 0.74
C THR A 67 5.98 -9.17 0.24
N ALA A 68 5.91 -9.30 -1.08
CA ALA A 68 5.47 -10.50 -1.76
C ALA A 68 6.17 -10.60 -3.13
N THR A 69 6.06 -11.75 -3.78
CA THR A 69 6.51 -11.96 -5.15
C THR A 69 5.30 -12.29 -6.01
N LEU A 70 5.09 -11.51 -7.06
CA LEU A 70 4.11 -11.73 -8.10
C LEU A 70 4.75 -12.50 -9.25
N THR A 71 4.20 -13.65 -9.58
CA THR A 71 4.56 -14.44 -10.78
C THR A 71 3.42 -14.36 -11.79
N VAL A 72 3.69 -13.91 -13.01
CA VAL A 72 2.73 -13.75 -14.09
C VAL A 72 3.05 -14.74 -15.19
N SER A 73 2.15 -15.69 -15.44
CA SER A 73 2.32 -16.71 -16.48
C SER A 73 1.70 -16.26 -17.80
N HIS A 74 2.48 -16.29 -18.87
CA HIS A 74 2.05 -15.91 -20.22
C HIS A 74 2.61 -16.85 -21.30
N ASN A 75 2.24 -16.65 -22.56
CA ASN A 75 2.68 -17.47 -23.71
C ASN A 75 3.89 -16.89 -24.47
N ALA A 76 4.31 -15.64 -24.20
CA ALA A 76 5.53 -15.08 -24.80
C ALA A 76 6.83 -15.67 -24.20
N ALA A 77 7.95 -15.49 -24.91
CA ALA A 77 9.28 -15.90 -24.45
C ALA A 77 9.63 -15.21 -23.12
N GLY A 78 10.32 -15.93 -22.22
CA GLY A 78 10.65 -15.43 -20.88
C GLY A 78 9.54 -15.64 -19.83
N SER A 79 8.49 -16.39 -20.17
CA SER A 79 7.45 -16.79 -19.21
C SER A 79 7.95 -17.85 -18.21
N PRO A 80 7.55 -17.78 -16.92
CA PRO A 80 6.77 -16.70 -16.31
C PRO A 80 7.63 -15.49 -15.93
N ALA A 81 7.01 -14.30 -15.90
CA ALA A 81 7.65 -13.08 -15.41
C ALA A 81 7.44 -12.93 -13.89
N THR A 82 8.49 -12.50 -13.16
CA THR A 82 8.44 -12.33 -11.70
C THR A 82 8.73 -10.90 -11.27
N TYR A 83 7.94 -10.38 -10.33
CA TYR A 83 8.07 -9.03 -9.78
C TYR A 83 8.08 -9.09 -8.25
N THR A 84 9.03 -8.40 -7.64
CA THR A 84 9.01 -8.16 -6.19
C THR A 84 8.05 -7.02 -5.90
N LEU A 85 7.08 -7.28 -5.03
CA LEU A 85 6.11 -6.31 -4.54
C LEU A 85 6.57 -5.78 -3.19
N ASN A 86 6.49 -4.47 -3.03
CA ASN A 86 6.76 -3.78 -1.78
C ASN A 86 5.68 -2.73 -1.50
N CYS A 87 5.23 -2.69 -0.25
CA CYS A 87 4.44 -1.61 0.29
C CYS A 87 4.73 -1.47 1.78
N THR A 88 4.24 -0.39 2.38
CA THR A 88 4.39 -0.14 3.81
C THR A 88 3.02 -0.04 4.43
N GLY A 89 2.75 -0.90 5.41
CA GLY A 89 1.60 -0.77 6.28
C GLY A 89 1.79 0.39 7.24
N LYS A 90 0.72 1.16 7.43
CA LYS A 90 0.69 2.30 8.34
C LYS A 90 -0.50 2.13 9.28
N LEU A 91 -0.30 2.45 10.55
CA LEU A 91 -1.38 2.51 11.53
C LEU A 91 -2.06 3.88 11.45
N PRO A 92 -3.40 3.94 11.40
CA PRO A 92 -4.11 5.19 11.63
C PRO A 92 -3.73 5.78 12.99
N GLY A 93 -3.42 7.07 13.04
CA GLY A 93 -3.00 7.76 14.27
C GLY A 93 -1.52 7.62 14.64
N ASP A 94 -0.74 6.79 13.93
CA ASP A 94 0.72 6.78 14.01
C ASP A 94 1.25 7.96 13.18
N VAL A 95 1.59 9.03 13.89
CA VAL A 95 1.98 10.32 13.29
C VAL A 95 3.46 10.32 12.96
N ASN A 96 4.28 9.59 13.73
CA ASN A 96 5.73 9.59 13.60
C ASN A 96 6.28 8.44 12.73
N GLY A 97 5.44 7.46 12.38
CA GLY A 97 5.75 6.31 11.55
C GLY A 97 6.54 5.19 12.25
N ASP A 98 6.52 5.13 13.58
CA ASP A 98 7.25 4.12 14.37
C ASP A 98 6.52 2.78 14.49
N GLY A 99 5.29 2.69 13.97
CA GLY A 99 4.46 1.49 14.01
C GLY A 99 3.71 1.29 15.33
N MET A 100 3.67 2.30 16.19
CA MET A 100 2.85 2.35 17.40
C MET A 100 1.96 3.60 17.38
N VAL A 101 0.85 3.56 18.13
CA VAL A 101 0.05 4.75 18.42
C VAL A 101 0.16 5.00 19.92
N ASN A 102 0.84 6.07 20.31
CA ASN A 102 1.16 6.35 21.70
C ASN A 102 1.23 7.86 22.02
N LEU A 103 1.70 8.20 23.22
CA LEU A 103 1.78 9.59 23.68
C LEU A 103 2.73 10.46 22.83
N ALA A 104 3.74 9.88 22.18
CA ALA A 104 4.63 10.60 21.27
C ALA A 104 3.87 11.12 20.05
N ASP A 105 2.93 10.33 19.51
CA ASP A 105 2.06 10.76 18.41
C ASP A 105 1.16 11.93 18.83
N ALA A 106 0.58 11.85 20.03
CA ALA A 106 -0.22 12.93 20.58
C ALA A 106 0.58 14.23 20.77
N VAL A 107 1.80 14.13 21.28
CA VAL A 107 2.70 15.28 21.47
C VAL A 107 3.04 15.91 20.13
N ILE A 108 3.34 15.12 19.11
CA ILE A 108 3.65 15.62 17.77
C ILE A 108 2.43 16.29 17.14
N ALA A 109 1.25 15.67 17.25
CA ALA A 109 0.01 16.24 16.74
C ALA A 109 -0.35 17.59 17.41
N LEU A 110 -0.14 17.71 18.73
CA LEU A 110 -0.31 18.97 19.45
C LEU A 110 0.75 20.02 19.05
N GLN A 111 2.02 19.63 18.88
CA GLN A 111 3.06 20.54 18.40
C GLN A 111 2.72 21.10 17.01
N ILE A 112 2.20 20.27 16.09
CA ILE A 112 1.77 20.72 14.76
C ILE A 112 0.62 21.72 14.87
N ALA A 113 -0.36 21.44 15.74
CA ALA A 113 -1.50 22.32 15.97
C ALA A 113 -1.09 23.70 16.54
N VAL A 114 -0.06 23.74 17.40
CA VAL A 114 0.38 24.96 18.10
C VAL A 114 1.47 25.74 17.35
N SER A 115 2.44 25.05 16.75
CA SER A 115 3.68 25.66 16.22
C SER A 115 3.69 25.90 14.71
N LYS A 116 2.70 25.40 13.95
CA LYS A 116 2.63 25.43 12.47
C LYS A 116 3.84 24.85 11.70
N GLN A 117 4.88 24.37 12.38
CA GLN A 117 6.04 23.78 11.74
C GLN A 117 6.12 22.31 12.12
N PRO A 118 5.83 21.39 11.18
CA PRO A 118 5.89 19.97 11.47
C PRO A 118 7.34 19.55 11.77
N PRO A 119 7.58 18.68 12.76
CA PRO A 119 8.84 17.94 12.80
C PRO A 119 9.07 17.24 11.45
N THR A 120 10.31 16.97 11.09
CA THR A 120 10.71 16.50 9.75
C THR A 120 10.17 15.10 9.36
N THR A 121 9.34 14.47 10.19
CA THR A 121 8.81 13.11 10.02
C THR A 121 7.31 13.02 10.31
N VAL A 122 6.49 13.91 9.75
CA VAL A 122 5.03 13.79 9.85
C VAL A 122 4.51 12.87 8.75
N SER A 123 3.86 11.77 9.14
CA SER A 123 3.16 10.89 8.21
C SER A 123 1.69 11.29 8.13
N LEU A 124 1.20 11.61 6.92
CA LEU A 124 -0.24 11.82 6.67
C LEU A 124 -1.08 10.54 6.84
N SER A 125 -0.48 9.40 7.20
CA SER A 125 -1.27 8.25 7.69
C SER A 125 -1.78 8.43 9.11
N GLY A 126 -1.14 9.33 9.87
CA GLY A 126 -1.61 9.72 11.18
C GLY A 126 -2.92 10.50 11.10
N ASP A 127 -3.28 11.04 9.93
CA ASP A 127 -4.55 11.73 9.69
C ASP A 127 -5.70 10.72 9.83
N VAL A 128 -6.44 10.85 10.93
CA VAL A 128 -7.53 9.92 11.26
C VAL A 128 -8.88 10.39 10.72
N ASN A 129 -8.98 11.64 10.27
CA ASN A 129 -10.23 12.25 9.82
C ASN A 129 -10.26 12.59 8.32
N SER A 130 -9.16 12.33 7.60
CA SER A 130 -8.96 12.59 6.17
C SER A 130 -9.07 14.08 5.77
N ASP A 131 -8.74 15.01 6.66
CA ASP A 131 -8.73 16.45 6.38
C ASP A 131 -7.42 16.93 5.71
N GLY A 132 -6.46 16.02 5.51
CA GLY A 132 -5.16 16.27 4.90
C GLY A 132 -4.16 16.96 5.82
N LYS A 133 -4.45 17.04 7.12
CA LYS A 133 -3.60 17.67 8.14
C LYS A 133 -3.45 16.74 9.34
N ILE A 134 -2.49 17.08 10.18
CA ILE A 134 -2.35 16.50 11.52
C ILE A 134 -2.60 17.63 12.51
N GLY A 135 -3.46 17.42 13.49
CA GLY A 135 -3.87 18.43 14.45
C GLY A 135 -4.50 17.84 15.71
N THR A 136 -5.45 18.57 16.28
CA THR A 136 -6.04 18.24 17.59
C THR A 136 -6.86 16.95 17.59
N GLU A 137 -7.43 16.57 16.44
CA GLU A 137 -8.20 15.33 16.33
C GLU A 137 -7.29 14.10 16.43
N GLU A 138 -6.15 14.13 15.74
CA GLU A 138 -5.13 13.09 15.80
C GLU A 138 -4.51 13.02 17.20
N ALA A 139 -4.30 14.17 17.84
CA ALA A 139 -3.84 14.21 19.23
C ALA A 139 -4.84 13.53 20.17
N SER A 140 -6.15 13.78 19.99
CA SER A 140 -7.19 13.16 20.80
C SER A 140 -7.27 11.65 20.57
N PHE A 141 -7.07 11.21 19.32
CA PHE A 141 -7.06 9.80 18.94
C PHE A 141 -5.88 9.07 19.58
N ALA A 142 -4.66 9.61 19.41
CA ALA A 142 -3.46 9.03 19.98
C ALA A 142 -3.51 8.98 21.53
N LEU A 143 -4.11 9.98 22.18
CA LEU A 143 -4.32 9.97 23.63
C LEU A 143 -5.28 8.88 24.09
N LYS A 144 -6.35 8.58 23.33
CA LYS A 144 -7.29 7.50 23.65
C LYS A 144 -6.62 6.13 23.55
N GLU A 145 -5.94 5.87 22.44
CA GLU A 145 -5.18 4.63 22.22
C GLU A 145 -4.08 4.43 23.29
N ALA A 146 -3.38 5.51 23.67
CA ALA A 146 -2.38 5.47 24.73
C ALA A 146 -2.98 5.24 26.13
N ALA A 147 -4.25 5.60 26.36
CA ALA A 147 -4.94 5.38 27.63
C ALA A 147 -5.50 3.95 27.74
N GLU A 148 -5.93 3.36 26.63
CA GLU A 148 -6.48 2.00 26.54
C GLU A 148 -5.41 0.89 26.58
N SER A 149 -4.14 1.24 26.36
CA SER A 149 -2.99 0.33 26.44
C SER A 149 -2.45 0.09 27.88
N ARG A 150 -3.25 0.41 28.91
CA ARG A 150 -2.96 0.17 30.34
C ARG A 150 -3.77 -0.98 30.91
#